data_AF-A0AAU8II22-F1
#
_entry.id   AF-A0AAU8II22-F1
#
_cell.length_a   1.000
_cell.length_b   1.000
_cell.length_c   1.000
_cell.angle_alpha   90.00
_cell.angle_beta   90.00
_cell.angle_gamma   90.00
#
_symmetry.space_group_name_H-M   'P 1'
#
loop_
_entity.id
_entity.type
_entity.pdbx_description
1 polymer ?
#
loop_
_entity_poly.entity_id
_entity_poly.type
_entity_poly.pdbx_seq_one_letter_code
_entity_poly.pdbx_strand_id
1 'polypeptide(L)'
;MATQSKKKKTKSKKTVTKNVFLYGHPTKVKQDLLQTTQKAYVHQINHFINVLMADLPKYLLILLINDKKNTKIGQLEKEHRTSLGSAYGQNAVRHAITELHNHLIRQKNKLYGWMQSHEPDLLPYARFISLLHASVLDEDELTIIKTLIQREQGKDKPDAEKLAAYTDVFNELSTVTSEQRAENRAIVRALYLERLENTRLPFVKKAPLQLDARLATLEEAKNIRSSYVLSVKLTGSKQRVLFPVNTSRNGRRRLAQYKTGGMTATWEQGKIRVGVPIKKNITKQKWTEKVGADAGINDLFHSSTGHAYGSFSGRVKQFEELLETKTGHRSSLRNVMKRYQKELKKTDDLWQQSFLRTKIAHIAKTLNGRKSLQKVQRRYRHQRDLAMHEAVNQLFEEVRQDHLVLVLEDLEFTNFDRGKKANKRNSSWIRGQLFQKITERLNWHGMPYVTVDPAYTSQMCHACGHLDKASRSGKSFVCTVCGHSDDADHNAALNIKDRADDAEIKEIAEKYPYNTKKRHQAIKERIEERYRSQHPKSRSGSLKVLTTGTSNLAV
;
A
#
# COMPACT_ATOMS: atom_id res chain seq x y z
N MET A 1 5.10 -0.81 -4.21
CA MET A 1 5.17 -0.14 -2.90
C MET A 1 4.11 0.94 -2.91
N ALA A 2 2.90 0.59 -2.47
CA ALA A 2 1.81 1.55 -2.34
C ALA A 2 2.02 2.33 -1.05
N THR A 3 1.94 3.65 -1.15
CA THR A 3 2.18 4.60 -0.06
C THR A 3 1.04 4.62 0.94
N GLN A 4 1.39 4.54 2.23
CA GLN A 4 0.54 4.97 3.34
C GLN A 4 0.46 6.51 3.34
N SER A 5 -0.17 7.07 2.31
CA SER A 5 -0.77 8.40 2.40
C SER A 5 -2.08 8.21 3.16
N LYS A 6 -2.38 9.07 4.15
CA LYS A 6 -3.68 9.16 4.85
C LYS A 6 -4.78 8.65 3.92
N LYS A 7 -5.28 7.42 4.16
CA LYS A 7 -6.44 6.92 3.44
C LYS A 7 -7.55 7.86 3.87
N LYS A 8 -7.91 8.80 2.99
CA LYS A 8 -9.08 9.65 3.17
C LYS A 8 -10.26 8.70 3.31
N LYS A 9 -10.64 8.39 4.55
CA LYS A 9 -11.91 7.76 4.87
C LYS A 9 -12.96 8.60 4.12
N THR A 10 -13.78 7.92 3.32
CA THR A 10 -14.95 8.46 2.59
C THR A 10 -14.75 9.62 1.60
N LYS A 11 -13.78 9.58 0.66
CA LYS A 11 -13.80 10.52 -0.49
C LYS A 11 -13.67 9.85 -1.85
N SER A 12 -14.82 9.58 -2.48
CA SER A 12 -14.87 9.43 -3.95
C SER A 12 -14.24 10.66 -4.60
N LYS A 13 -13.25 10.43 -5.46
CA LYS A 13 -12.46 11.50 -6.08
C LYS A 13 -13.28 12.18 -7.18
N LYS A 14 -13.30 13.52 -7.21
CA LYS A 14 -13.94 14.31 -8.30
C LYS A 14 -13.34 13.98 -9.69
N THR A 15 -12.06 13.59 -9.71
CA THR A 15 -11.34 13.16 -10.93
C THR A 15 -10.59 11.88 -10.65
N VAL A 16 -10.71 10.88 -11.53
CA VAL A 16 -9.95 9.64 -11.48
C VAL A 16 -9.04 9.53 -12.69
N THR A 17 -7.82 9.07 -12.44
CA THR A 17 -6.82 8.80 -13.47
C THR A 17 -6.68 7.29 -13.65
N LYS A 18 -6.78 6.79 -14.89
CA LYS A 18 -6.39 5.42 -15.26
C LYS A 18 -5.35 5.46 -16.36
N ASN A 19 -4.60 4.38 -16.53
CA ASN A 19 -3.66 4.27 -17.66
C ASN A 19 -4.28 3.45 -18.79
N VAL A 20 -4.16 3.94 -20.02
CA VAL A 20 -4.23 3.11 -21.23
C VAL A 20 -2.82 2.63 -21.52
N PHE A 21 -2.66 1.32 -21.69
CA PHE A 21 -1.37 0.74 -22.04
C PHE A 21 -1.25 0.52 -23.54
N LEU A 22 -0.10 0.94 -24.09
CA LEU A 22 0.30 0.68 -25.46
C LEU A 22 1.57 -0.17 -25.46
N TYR A 23 1.70 -1.05 -26.45
CA TYR A 23 2.79 -2.01 -26.55
C TYR A 23 3.45 -1.96 -27.92
N GLY A 24 4.78 -2.01 -27.95
CA GLY A 24 5.57 -2.04 -29.18
C GLY A 24 6.75 -3.01 -29.08
N HIS A 25 7.32 -3.33 -30.24
CA HIS A 25 8.48 -4.22 -30.37
C HIS A 25 9.66 -3.43 -30.97
N PRO A 26 10.44 -2.73 -30.14
CA PRO A 26 11.61 -1.98 -30.61
C PRO A 26 12.69 -2.91 -31.19
N THR A 27 13.44 -2.41 -32.17
CA THR A 27 14.67 -3.06 -32.67
C THR A 27 15.74 -3.09 -31.58
N LYS A 28 16.76 -3.96 -31.73
CA LYS A 28 17.86 -4.09 -30.75
C LYS A 28 18.54 -2.74 -30.45
N VAL A 29 18.86 -1.97 -31.49
CA VAL A 29 19.44 -0.61 -31.36
C VAL A 29 18.55 0.31 -30.51
N LYS A 30 17.24 0.33 -30.76
CA LYS A 30 16.29 1.14 -29.98
C LYS A 30 16.16 0.65 -28.54
N GLN A 31 16.26 -0.66 -28.32
CA GLN A 31 16.27 -1.25 -26.97
C GLN A 31 17.51 -0.83 -26.19
N ASP A 32 18.67 -0.81 -26.82
CA ASP A 32 19.93 -0.42 -26.18
C ASP A 32 19.92 1.07 -25.79
N LEU A 33 19.39 1.94 -26.66
CA LEU A 33 19.17 3.36 -26.34
C LEU A 33 18.26 3.54 -25.12
N LEU A 34 17.12 2.83 -25.07
CA LEU A 34 16.21 2.87 -23.92
C LEU A 34 16.91 2.41 -22.63
N GLN A 35 17.64 1.30 -22.70
CA GLN A 35 18.41 0.75 -21.57
C GLN A 35 19.41 1.76 -21.03
N THR A 36 20.19 2.38 -21.91
CA THR A 36 21.16 3.41 -21.53
C THR A 36 20.46 4.61 -20.88
N THR A 37 19.38 5.12 -21.48
CA THR A 37 18.61 6.23 -20.90
C THR A 37 18.05 5.91 -19.52
N GLN A 38 17.55 4.68 -19.27
CA GLN A 38 17.08 4.29 -17.93
C GLN A 38 18.18 4.21 -16.90
N LYS A 39 19.31 3.61 -17.28
CA LYS A 39 20.42 3.41 -16.34
C LYS A 39 20.89 4.76 -15.87
N ALA A 40 21.07 5.70 -16.80
CA ALA A 40 21.34 7.09 -16.48
C ALA A 40 20.23 7.68 -15.59
N TYR A 41 18.94 7.52 -15.98
CA TYR A 41 17.82 8.11 -15.23
C TYR A 41 17.73 7.59 -13.79
N VAL A 42 17.88 6.28 -13.59
CA VAL A 42 17.89 5.62 -12.28
C VAL A 42 19.12 6.03 -11.47
N HIS A 43 20.28 6.14 -12.10
CA HIS A 43 21.49 6.66 -11.47
C HIS A 43 21.25 8.10 -10.96
N GLN A 44 20.67 8.96 -11.79
CA GLN A 44 20.34 10.34 -11.42
C GLN A 44 19.34 10.41 -10.26
N ILE A 45 18.33 9.54 -10.24
CA ILE A 45 17.38 9.48 -9.11
C ILE A 45 18.12 9.17 -7.81
N ASN A 46 18.96 8.14 -7.80
CA ASN A 46 19.70 7.75 -6.60
C ASN A 46 20.73 8.81 -6.19
N HIS A 47 21.36 9.49 -7.15
CA HIS A 47 22.22 10.63 -6.89
C HIS A 47 21.48 11.73 -6.15
N PHE A 48 20.30 12.16 -6.65
CA PHE A 48 19.47 13.14 -5.96
C PHE A 48 18.99 12.66 -4.58
N ILE A 49 18.70 11.36 -4.41
CA ILE A 49 18.37 10.81 -3.08
C ILE A 49 19.53 11.05 -2.10
N ASN A 50 20.76 10.76 -2.50
CA ASN A 50 21.92 10.94 -1.63
C ASN A 50 22.18 12.42 -1.33
N VAL A 51 22.14 13.28 -2.35
CA VAL A 51 22.37 14.73 -2.19
C VAL A 51 21.33 15.38 -1.28
N LEU A 52 20.04 15.05 -1.46
CA LEU A 52 18.96 15.56 -0.63
C LEU A 52 19.06 15.09 0.83
N MET A 53 19.65 13.91 1.07
CA MET A 53 19.85 13.38 2.41
C MET A 53 21.12 13.90 3.08
N ALA A 54 22.16 14.22 2.31
CA ALA A 54 23.41 14.78 2.83
C ALA A 54 23.19 16.15 3.49
N ASP A 55 22.28 16.95 2.95
CA ASP A 55 21.85 18.22 3.52
C ASP A 55 20.36 18.15 3.90
N LEU A 56 20.01 17.10 4.65
CA LEU A 56 18.63 16.87 5.08
C LEU A 56 18.04 18.10 5.79
N PRO A 57 18.72 18.79 6.73
CA PRO A 57 18.14 19.96 7.39
C PRO A 57 17.61 21.02 6.42
N LYS A 58 18.34 21.30 5.33
CA LYS A 58 17.94 22.28 4.30
C LYS A 58 16.70 21.86 3.50
N TYR A 59 16.51 20.55 3.28
CA TYR A 59 15.45 20.01 2.41
C TYR A 59 14.32 19.31 3.15
N LEU A 60 14.44 19.08 4.46
CA LEU A 60 13.55 18.21 5.22
C LEU A 60 12.08 18.64 5.11
N LEU A 61 11.78 19.94 5.24
CA LEU A 61 10.41 20.41 5.06
C LEU A 61 9.90 20.15 3.64
N ILE A 62 10.68 20.51 2.63
CA ILE A 62 10.32 20.34 1.21
C ILE A 62 9.97 18.86 0.93
N LEU A 63 10.77 17.95 1.49
CA LEU A 63 10.55 16.51 1.39
C LEU A 63 9.31 16.07 2.18
N LEU A 64 9.09 16.57 3.39
CA LEU A 64 7.93 16.23 4.22
C LEU A 64 6.61 16.68 3.60
N ILE A 65 6.57 17.83 2.94
CA ILE A 65 5.35 18.34 2.26
C ILE A 65 5.26 17.96 0.78
N ASN A 66 6.28 17.29 0.24
CA ASN A 66 6.37 16.87 -1.17
C ASN A 66 6.30 18.05 -2.16
N ASP A 67 6.94 19.18 -1.82
CA ASP A 67 6.97 20.38 -2.66
C ASP A 67 8.00 20.27 -3.79
N LYS A 68 7.56 19.64 -4.87
CA LYS A 68 8.36 19.40 -6.08
C LYS A 68 8.65 20.67 -6.90
N LYS A 69 8.03 21.81 -6.58
CA LYS A 69 8.13 23.06 -7.34
C LYS A 69 8.96 24.12 -6.63
N ASN A 70 9.48 23.80 -5.44
CA ASN A 70 10.29 24.71 -4.67
C ASN A 70 11.52 25.22 -5.45
N THR A 71 11.86 26.50 -5.29
CA THR A 71 13.00 27.14 -5.95
C THR A 71 14.33 26.47 -5.61
N LYS A 72 14.52 26.04 -4.35
CA LYS A 72 15.72 25.33 -3.88
C LYS A 72 15.91 24.00 -4.62
N ILE A 73 14.82 23.29 -4.95
CA ILE A 73 14.88 22.05 -5.74
C ILE A 73 15.27 22.35 -7.19
N GLY A 74 14.81 23.47 -7.75
CA GLY A 74 15.21 23.93 -9.07
C GLY A 74 16.70 24.28 -9.16
N GLN A 75 17.26 24.89 -8.11
CA GLN A 75 18.70 25.18 -8.00
C GLN A 75 19.51 23.89 -7.89
N LEU A 76 19.13 23.00 -6.96
CA LEU A 76 19.76 21.70 -6.76
C LEU A 76 19.80 20.85 -8.05
N GLU A 77 18.70 20.85 -8.82
CA GLU A 77 18.65 20.14 -10.10
C GLU A 77 19.67 20.67 -11.11
N LYS A 78 19.90 21.98 -11.14
CA LYS A 78 20.87 22.61 -12.04
C LYS A 78 22.31 22.29 -11.62
N GLU A 79 22.60 22.40 -10.33
CA GLU A 79 23.93 22.14 -9.74
C GLU A 79 24.38 20.69 -9.96
N HIS A 80 23.47 19.73 -9.80
CA HIS A 80 23.77 18.30 -9.91
C HIS A 80 23.29 17.68 -11.23
N ARG A 81 23.13 18.50 -12.28
CA ARG A 81 22.71 18.01 -13.59
C ARG A 81 23.80 17.14 -14.20
N THR A 82 23.42 15.97 -14.71
CA THR A 82 24.33 15.08 -15.44
C THR A 82 24.17 15.23 -16.95
N SER A 83 24.80 14.35 -17.74
CA SER A 83 24.64 14.27 -19.19
C SER A 83 23.21 13.96 -19.66
N LEU A 84 22.28 13.65 -18.74
CA LEU A 84 20.86 13.61 -19.01
C LEU A 84 20.32 15.02 -19.27
N GLY A 85 19.59 15.21 -20.37
CA GLY A 85 18.95 16.48 -20.67
C GLY A 85 18.04 16.98 -19.54
N SER A 86 17.88 18.30 -19.43
CA SER A 86 17.20 19.00 -18.33
C SER A 86 15.82 18.43 -17.97
N ALA A 87 15.01 18.02 -18.96
CA ALA A 87 13.71 17.42 -18.70
C ALA A 87 13.80 16.08 -17.94
N TYR A 88 14.79 15.24 -18.25
CA TYR A 88 15.04 14.01 -17.49
C TYR A 88 15.58 14.32 -16.08
N GLY A 89 16.49 15.28 -15.94
CA GLY A 89 17.00 15.73 -14.62
C GLY A 89 15.87 16.18 -13.70
N GLN A 90 14.99 17.05 -14.18
CA GLN A 90 13.80 17.50 -13.45
C GLN A 90 12.85 16.35 -13.07
N ASN A 91 12.64 15.40 -13.98
CA ASN A 91 11.80 14.24 -13.68
C ASN A 91 12.48 13.29 -12.68
N ALA A 92 13.82 13.22 -12.67
CA ALA A 92 14.58 12.39 -11.74
C ALA A 92 14.53 12.97 -10.32
N VAL A 93 14.77 14.28 -10.14
CA VAL A 93 14.69 14.91 -8.80
C VAL A 93 13.28 14.82 -8.22
N ARG A 94 12.24 15.00 -9.05
CA ARG A 94 10.84 14.82 -8.63
C ARG A 94 10.53 13.40 -8.19
N HIS A 95 11.14 12.41 -8.84
CA HIS A 95 11.05 11.00 -8.43
C HIS A 95 11.75 10.80 -7.09
N ALA A 96 13.00 11.27 -6.94
CA ALA A 96 13.77 11.19 -5.70
C ALA A 96 13.01 11.79 -4.50
N ILE A 97 12.45 12.99 -4.66
CA ILE A 97 11.60 13.65 -3.65
C ILE A 97 10.41 12.77 -3.28
N THR A 98 9.76 12.12 -4.24
CA THR A 98 8.62 11.24 -3.96
C THR A 98 9.05 10.04 -3.12
N GLU A 99 10.17 9.39 -3.45
CA GLU A 99 10.68 8.24 -2.69
C GLU A 99 11.09 8.63 -1.26
N LEU A 100 11.78 9.76 -1.12
CA LEU A 100 12.19 10.32 0.17
C LEU A 100 10.99 10.76 1.00
N HIS A 101 10.05 11.51 0.44
CA HIS A 101 8.79 11.87 1.12
C HIS A 101 8.12 10.64 1.72
N ASN A 102 7.94 9.60 0.90
CA ASN A 102 7.30 8.37 1.35
C ASN A 102 8.10 7.67 2.45
N HIS A 103 9.43 7.71 2.39
CA HIS A 103 10.31 7.17 3.41
C HIS A 103 10.16 7.95 4.73
N LEU A 104 10.33 9.27 4.69
CA LEU A 104 10.24 10.17 5.84
C LEU A 104 8.86 10.09 6.52
N ILE A 105 7.77 10.11 5.75
CA ILE A 105 6.41 9.97 6.29
C ILE A 105 6.23 8.64 7.03
N ARG A 106 6.81 7.54 6.52
CA ARG A 106 6.74 6.25 7.24
C ARG A 106 7.50 6.30 8.55
N GLN A 107 8.69 6.92 8.59
CA GLN A 107 9.46 7.02 9.83
C GLN A 107 8.77 7.93 10.84
N LYS A 108 8.25 9.06 10.38
CA LYS A 108 7.45 9.99 11.19
C LYS A 108 6.25 9.29 11.84
N ASN A 109 5.45 8.55 11.07
CA ASN A 109 4.26 7.90 11.60
C ASN A 109 4.62 6.79 12.60
N LYS A 110 5.76 6.11 12.43
CA LYS A 110 6.27 5.14 13.41
C LYS A 110 6.74 5.81 14.70
N LEU A 111 7.46 6.93 14.60
CA LEU A 111 7.86 7.72 15.76
C LEU A 111 6.63 8.16 16.57
N TYR A 112 5.62 8.69 15.89
CA TYR A 112 4.37 9.08 16.53
C TYR A 112 3.69 7.92 17.28
N GLY A 113 3.58 6.74 16.64
CA GLY A 113 3.00 5.56 17.30
C GLY A 113 3.80 5.08 18.52
N TRP A 114 5.13 5.27 18.51
CA TRP A 114 5.99 4.96 19.64
C TRP A 114 5.79 5.96 20.80
N MET A 115 5.77 7.27 20.51
CA MET A 115 5.55 8.33 21.51
C MET A 115 4.18 8.16 22.19
N GLN A 116 3.12 7.89 21.43
CA GLN A 116 1.77 7.62 21.98
C GLN A 116 1.74 6.41 22.96
N SER A 117 2.76 5.55 22.93
CA SER A 117 2.84 4.37 23.80
C SER A 117 3.67 4.62 25.06
N HIS A 118 4.68 5.49 25.02
CA HIS A 118 5.64 5.69 26.11
C HIS A 118 5.44 7.02 26.85
N GLU A 119 4.91 8.03 26.16
CA GLU A 119 4.66 9.36 26.73
C GLU A 119 3.27 9.87 26.29
N PRO A 120 2.18 9.29 26.82
CA PRO A 120 0.81 9.62 26.40
C PRO A 120 0.43 11.08 26.71
N ASP A 121 1.04 11.68 27.73
CA ASP A 121 0.83 13.08 28.13
C ASP A 121 1.62 14.06 27.24
N LEU A 122 2.63 13.55 26.51
CA LEU A 122 3.36 14.27 25.46
C LEU A 122 2.71 14.10 24.07
N LEU A 123 1.38 14.30 23.98
CA LEU A 123 0.67 15.00 22.89
C LEU A 123 -0.37 14.24 22.03
N PRO A 124 -1.52 14.90 21.76
CA PRO A 124 -2.35 14.69 20.55
C PRO A 124 -1.54 14.83 19.25
N TYR A 125 -1.94 14.13 18.18
CA TYR A 125 -1.25 14.14 16.87
C TYR A 125 -0.94 15.55 16.32
N ALA A 126 -1.80 16.52 16.63
CA ALA A 126 -1.65 17.91 16.18
C ALA A 126 -0.40 18.58 16.77
N ARG A 127 -0.17 18.48 18.09
CA ARG A 127 1.01 19.10 18.73
C ARG A 127 2.30 18.41 18.25
N PHE A 128 2.28 17.10 17.95
CA PHE A 128 3.48 16.37 17.46
C PHE A 128 3.88 16.86 16.06
N ILE A 129 2.88 17.07 15.19
CA ILE A 129 3.11 17.60 13.85
C ILE A 129 3.62 19.04 13.92
N SER A 130 3.07 19.87 14.82
CA SER A 130 3.54 21.24 15.02
C SER A 130 4.97 21.28 15.53
N LEU A 131 5.31 20.45 16.53
CA LEU A 131 6.68 20.30 17.03
C LEU A 131 7.65 19.85 15.95
N LEU A 132 7.28 18.85 15.15
CA LEU A 132 8.14 18.37 14.07
C LEU A 132 8.30 19.42 12.97
N HIS A 133 7.28 20.21 12.66
CA HIS A 133 7.41 21.27 11.67
C HIS A 133 8.24 22.44 12.21
N ALA A 134 8.02 22.85 13.45
CA ALA A 134 8.77 23.90 14.15
C ALA A 134 10.25 23.54 14.29
N SER A 135 10.54 22.30 14.69
CA SER A 135 11.92 21.81 14.81
C SER A 135 12.65 21.71 13.49
N VAL A 136 11.93 21.58 12.37
CA VAL A 136 12.51 21.51 11.02
C VAL A 136 12.69 22.88 10.39
N LEU A 137 11.76 23.80 10.64
CA LEU A 137 11.81 25.17 10.14
C LEU A 137 12.71 26.09 10.97
N ASP A 138 13.13 25.64 12.15
CA ASP A 138 13.82 26.46 13.14
C ASP A 138 12.99 27.70 13.51
N GLU A 139 11.68 27.50 13.58
CA GLU A 139 10.70 28.51 13.95
C GLU A 139 10.05 28.11 15.29
N ASP A 140 9.57 29.08 16.05
CA ASP A 140 8.82 28.79 17.28
C ASP A 140 7.49 28.08 16.96
N GLU A 141 7.11 27.11 17.80
CA GLU A 141 5.89 26.31 17.59
C GLU A 141 4.62 27.16 17.55
N LEU A 142 4.58 28.27 18.30
CA LEU A 142 3.45 29.18 18.28
C LEU A 142 3.30 29.85 16.90
N THR A 143 4.40 30.17 16.23
CA THR A 143 4.39 30.72 14.86
C THR A 143 3.84 29.70 13.87
N ILE A 144 4.27 28.44 13.99
CA ILE A 144 3.80 27.35 13.12
C ILE A 144 2.32 27.08 13.31
N ILE A 145 1.84 26.92 14.55
CA ILE A 145 0.44 26.62 14.81
C ILE A 145 -0.47 27.80 14.41
N LYS A 146 -0.05 29.06 14.66
CA LYS A 146 -0.76 30.26 14.17
C LYS A 146 -0.90 30.26 12.65
N THR A 147 0.17 29.93 11.93
CA THR A 147 0.15 29.82 10.47
C THR A 147 -0.81 28.72 9.99
N LEU A 148 -0.86 27.58 10.70
CA LEU A 148 -1.77 26.48 10.37
C LEU A 148 -3.25 26.86 10.61
N ILE A 149 -3.53 27.60 11.69
CA ILE A 149 -4.86 28.15 12.02
C ILE A 149 -5.30 29.11 10.91
N GLN A 150 -4.49 30.13 10.60
CA GLN A 150 -4.79 31.13 9.56
C GLN A 150 -5.04 30.47 8.19
N ARG A 151 -4.21 29.48 7.83
CA ARG A 151 -4.36 28.74 6.58
C ARG A 151 -5.64 27.91 6.52
N GLU A 152 -6.10 27.38 7.64
CA GLU A 152 -7.36 26.63 7.69
C GLU A 152 -8.58 27.56 7.62
N GLN A 153 -8.52 28.71 8.30
CA GLN A 153 -9.53 29.77 8.25
C GLN A 153 -9.66 30.38 6.86
N GLY A 154 -8.55 30.58 6.14
CA GLY A 154 -8.54 31.15 4.79
C GLY A 154 -9.03 30.22 3.68
N LYS A 155 -9.61 29.06 4.00
CA LYS A 155 -10.22 28.18 2.99
C LYS A 155 -11.68 28.54 2.77
N ASP A 156 -12.17 28.34 1.55
CA ASP A 156 -13.60 28.48 1.20
C ASP A 156 -14.54 27.67 2.11
N LYS A 157 -14.03 26.57 2.69
CA LYS A 157 -14.74 25.77 3.68
C LYS A 157 -13.76 25.32 4.77
N PRO A 158 -13.61 26.11 5.85
CA PRO A 158 -12.76 25.76 6.97
C PRO A 158 -13.25 24.48 7.64
N ASP A 159 -12.30 23.66 8.09
CA ASP A 159 -12.58 22.45 8.86
C ASP A 159 -12.64 22.82 10.35
N ALA A 160 -13.85 22.95 10.91
CA ALA A 160 -14.08 23.44 12.26
C ALA A 160 -13.43 22.55 13.34
N GLU A 161 -13.47 21.22 13.16
CA GLU A 161 -12.84 20.26 14.07
C GLU A 161 -11.32 20.41 14.06
N LYS A 162 -10.76 20.56 12.86
CA LYS A 162 -9.32 20.78 12.70
C LYS A 162 -8.88 22.13 13.26
N LEU A 163 -9.73 23.16 13.15
CA LEU A 163 -9.47 24.48 13.71
C LEU A 163 -9.49 24.43 15.24
N ALA A 164 -10.50 23.80 15.84
CA ALA A 164 -10.57 23.57 17.28
C ALA A 164 -9.32 22.86 17.79
N ALA A 165 -8.94 21.74 17.15
CA ALA A 165 -7.74 21.01 17.52
C ALA A 165 -6.44 21.84 17.41
N TYR A 166 -6.35 22.77 16.44
CA TYR A 166 -5.20 23.66 16.36
C TYR A 166 -5.22 24.76 17.42
N THR A 167 -6.39 25.30 17.74
CA THR A 167 -6.58 26.29 18.79
C THR A 167 -6.27 25.72 20.17
N ASP A 168 -6.72 24.49 20.46
CA ASP A 168 -6.41 23.80 21.73
C ASP A 168 -4.90 23.65 21.92
N VAL A 169 -4.21 23.22 20.85
CA VAL A 169 -2.75 23.11 20.85
C VAL A 169 -2.08 24.47 21.01
N PHE A 170 -2.61 25.53 20.40
CA PHE A 170 -2.07 26.87 20.57
C PHE A 170 -2.18 27.35 22.02
N ASN A 171 -3.33 27.14 22.66
CA ASN A 171 -3.57 27.52 24.05
C ASN A 171 -2.64 26.74 24.99
N GLU A 172 -2.52 25.42 24.79
CA GLU A 172 -1.61 24.56 25.54
C GLU A 172 -0.14 24.98 25.37
N LEU A 173 0.28 25.29 24.14
CA LEU A 173 1.65 25.75 23.89
C LEU A 173 1.91 27.15 24.47
N SER A 174 0.89 27.98 24.62
CA SER A 174 1.01 29.34 25.17
C SER A 174 1.29 29.33 26.67
N THR A 175 0.92 28.27 27.39
CA THR A 175 1.24 28.09 28.82
C THR A 175 2.63 27.51 29.06
N VAL A 176 3.30 27.00 28.03
CA VAL A 176 4.67 26.46 28.10
C VAL A 176 5.68 27.59 27.89
N THR A 177 6.81 27.58 28.60
CA THR A 177 7.86 28.60 28.42
C THR A 177 8.58 28.44 27.08
N SER A 178 9.21 29.50 26.57
CA SER A 178 10.00 29.45 25.33
C SER A 178 11.17 28.47 25.39
N GLU A 179 11.81 28.37 26.57
CA GLU A 179 12.92 27.43 26.83
C GLU A 179 12.44 25.98 26.73
N GLN A 180 11.32 25.67 27.38
CA GLN A 180 10.77 24.32 27.40
C GLN A 180 10.19 23.92 26.02
N ARG A 181 9.65 24.87 25.26
CA ARG A 181 9.34 24.65 23.83
C ARG A 181 10.61 24.35 23.01
N ALA A 182 11.70 25.08 23.22
CA ALA A 182 12.96 24.82 22.52
C ALA A 182 13.53 23.43 22.84
N GLU A 183 13.48 23.01 24.11
CA GLU A 183 13.88 21.67 24.54
C GLU A 183 13.02 20.57 23.89
N ASN A 184 11.69 20.74 23.88
CA ASN A 184 10.77 19.81 23.21
C ASN A 184 11.08 19.67 21.70
N ARG A 185 11.39 20.77 21.01
CA ARG A 185 11.82 20.72 19.59
C ARG A 185 13.12 19.94 19.43
N ALA A 186 14.09 20.17 20.31
CA ALA A 186 15.38 19.50 20.26
C ALA A 186 15.23 17.99 20.47
N ILE A 187 14.43 17.56 21.45
CA ILE A 187 14.15 16.14 21.73
C ILE A 187 13.48 15.47 20.52
N VAL A 188 12.38 16.05 20.00
CA VAL A 188 11.66 15.47 18.86
C VAL A 188 12.56 15.42 17.61
N ARG A 189 13.39 16.44 17.39
CA ARG A 189 14.37 16.46 16.28
C ARG A 189 15.43 15.38 16.45
N ALA A 190 16.01 15.24 17.64
CA ALA A 190 17.02 14.24 17.93
C ALA A 190 16.48 12.82 17.72
N LEU A 191 15.32 12.50 18.31
CA LEU A 191 14.66 11.20 18.13
C LEU A 191 14.32 10.90 16.66
N TYR A 192 13.89 11.92 15.91
CA TYR A 192 13.59 11.75 14.49
C TYR A 192 14.86 11.51 13.66
N LEU A 193 15.94 12.24 13.91
CA LEU A 193 17.22 12.08 13.23
C LEU A 193 17.89 10.73 13.56
N GLU A 194 17.94 10.34 14.83
CA GLU A 194 18.45 9.04 15.28
C GLU A 194 17.71 7.89 14.58
N ARG A 195 16.39 8.01 14.47
CA ARG A 195 15.57 7.03 13.74
C ARG A 195 15.94 6.98 12.26
N LEU A 196 16.25 8.11 11.64
CA LEU A 196 16.63 8.16 10.23
C LEU A 196 18.00 7.55 9.99
N GLU A 197 18.99 7.84 10.84
CA GLU A 197 20.34 7.25 10.79
C GLU A 197 20.30 5.72 10.87
N ASN A 198 19.42 5.18 11.71
CA ASN A 198 19.22 3.74 11.86
C ASN A 198 18.38 3.11 10.74
N THR A 199 17.98 3.87 9.71
CA THR A 199 17.17 3.36 8.62
C THR A 199 17.87 3.46 7.28
N ARG A 200 17.85 2.35 6.53
CA ARG A 200 18.41 2.32 5.19
C ARG A 200 17.65 3.26 4.26
N LEU A 201 18.41 4.16 3.61
CA LEU A 201 17.89 5.04 2.58
C LEU A 201 17.23 4.27 1.42
N PRO A 202 16.18 4.82 0.81
CA PRO A 202 15.55 4.21 -0.35
C PRO A 202 16.55 4.15 -1.50
N PHE A 203 16.63 2.99 -2.16
CA PHE A 203 17.45 2.81 -3.36
C PHE A 203 16.60 2.30 -4.51
N VAL A 204 16.57 3.07 -5.60
CA VAL A 204 15.79 2.77 -6.79
C VAL A 204 16.60 1.88 -7.71
N LYS A 205 16.21 0.61 -7.83
CA LYS A 205 16.86 -0.35 -8.75
C LYS A 205 16.39 -0.20 -10.20
N LYS A 206 15.13 0.20 -10.38
CA LYS A 206 14.48 0.35 -11.68
C LYS A 206 13.33 1.34 -11.54
N ALA A 207 13.20 2.24 -12.51
CA ALA A 207 12.10 3.20 -12.59
C ALA A 207 11.57 3.28 -14.02
N PRO A 208 10.24 3.44 -14.21
CA PRO A 208 9.71 3.81 -15.51
C PRO A 208 10.26 5.18 -15.93
N LEU A 209 10.57 5.37 -17.21
CA LEU A 209 10.91 6.69 -17.73
C LEU A 209 9.65 7.57 -17.69
N GLN A 210 9.77 8.72 -17.05
CA GLN A 210 8.73 9.75 -17.02
C GLN A 210 8.87 10.60 -18.28
N LEU A 211 7.92 10.46 -19.20
CA LEU A 211 7.90 11.09 -20.50
C LEU A 211 6.86 12.20 -20.51
N ASP A 212 7.25 13.39 -20.08
CA ASP A 212 6.44 14.60 -20.25
C ASP A 212 6.44 15.07 -21.73
N ALA A 213 5.63 16.08 -22.03
CA ALA A 213 5.46 16.61 -23.39
C ALA A 213 6.77 17.07 -24.05
N ARG A 214 7.80 17.44 -23.26
CA ARG A 214 9.12 17.83 -23.79
C ARG A 214 9.89 16.61 -24.27
N LEU A 215 9.69 15.47 -23.61
CA LEU A 215 10.42 14.22 -23.87
C LEU A 215 9.73 13.31 -24.87
N ALA A 216 8.40 13.30 -24.91
CA ALA A 216 7.69 12.45 -25.86
C ALA A 216 6.35 13.00 -26.34
N THR A 217 6.01 12.64 -27.58
CA THR A 217 4.69 12.81 -28.19
C THR A 217 4.13 11.45 -28.60
N LEU A 218 2.82 11.34 -28.63
CA LEU A 218 2.11 10.15 -29.09
C LEU A 218 1.11 10.59 -30.16
N GLU A 219 1.29 10.07 -31.37
CA GLU A 219 0.52 10.47 -32.55
C GLU A 219 -0.15 9.24 -33.16
N GLU A 220 -1.30 9.43 -33.80
CA GLU A 220 -1.91 8.36 -34.59
C GLU A 220 -1.01 7.99 -35.76
N ALA A 221 -0.85 6.69 -35.95
CA ALA A 221 0.07 6.21 -36.96
C ALA A 221 -0.54 6.42 -38.36
N LYS A 222 0.20 7.07 -39.24
CA LYS A 222 -0.14 7.19 -40.66
C LYS A 222 0.70 6.17 -41.45
N ASN A 223 0.07 5.48 -42.40
CA ASN A 223 0.74 4.58 -43.35
C ASN A 223 1.48 3.38 -42.75
N ILE A 224 1.17 2.98 -41.51
CA ILE A 224 1.72 1.77 -40.87
C ILE A 224 0.65 1.04 -40.06
N ARG A 225 0.83 -0.28 -39.88
CA ARG A 225 -0.17 -1.15 -39.20
C ARG A 225 -0.40 -0.84 -37.72
N SER A 226 0.53 -0.14 -37.07
CA SER A 226 0.37 0.21 -35.65
C SER A 226 -0.74 1.23 -35.43
N SER A 227 -1.26 1.31 -34.20
CA SER A 227 -2.32 2.25 -33.85
C SER A 227 -1.76 3.66 -33.66
N TYR A 228 -0.58 3.75 -33.05
CA TYR A 228 0.08 5.00 -32.71
C TYR A 228 1.59 4.90 -32.93
N VAL A 229 2.24 6.05 -33.05
CA VAL A 229 3.70 6.20 -33.03
C VAL A 229 4.06 7.05 -31.81
N LEU A 230 4.90 6.49 -30.93
CA LEU A 230 5.50 7.22 -29.83
C LEU A 230 6.84 7.79 -30.28
N SER A 231 7.00 9.11 -30.24
CA SER A 231 8.25 9.80 -30.56
C SER A 231 8.94 10.23 -29.27
N VAL A 232 10.14 9.69 -28.97
CA VAL A 232 10.83 9.90 -27.68
C VAL A 232 12.22 10.48 -27.89
N LYS A 233 12.57 11.52 -27.12
CA LYS A 233 13.95 12.01 -27.01
C LYS A 233 14.74 11.11 -26.05
N LEU A 234 15.73 10.37 -26.56
CA LEU A 234 16.59 9.48 -25.78
C LEU A 234 18.01 10.06 -25.65
N THR A 235 18.71 9.68 -24.60
CA THR A 235 20.13 10.05 -24.41
C THR A 235 21.00 9.40 -25.48
N GLY A 236 21.94 10.16 -26.06
CA GLY A 236 22.83 9.67 -27.11
C GLY A 236 22.23 9.68 -28.52
N SER A 237 20.97 10.12 -28.69
CA SER A 237 20.37 10.34 -30.00
C SER A 237 20.22 11.83 -30.28
N LYS A 238 20.66 12.28 -31.46
CA LYS A 238 20.46 13.67 -31.93
C LYS A 238 18.98 13.95 -32.24
N GLN A 239 18.26 12.95 -32.75
CA GLN A 239 16.86 13.03 -33.14
C GLN A 239 15.94 12.24 -32.20
N ARG A 240 14.63 12.50 -32.28
CA ARG A 240 13.63 11.72 -31.56
C ARG A 240 13.53 10.32 -32.18
N VAL A 241 13.48 9.30 -31.34
CA VAL A 241 13.36 7.90 -31.73
C VAL A 241 11.88 7.51 -31.78
N LEU A 242 11.45 6.96 -32.91
CA LEU A 242 10.06 6.56 -33.14
C LEU A 242 9.82 5.11 -32.74
N PHE A 243 8.72 4.86 -32.02
CA PHE A 243 8.28 3.55 -31.57
C PHE A 243 6.83 3.30 -32.02
N PRO A 244 6.63 2.40 -33.00
CA PRO A 244 5.29 1.92 -33.33
C PRO A 244 4.69 1.18 -32.12
N VAL A 245 3.52 1.62 -31.66
CA VAL A 245 2.84 1.06 -30.50
C VAL A 245 1.36 0.79 -30.78
N ASN A 246 0.84 -0.27 -30.15
CA ASN A 246 -0.52 -0.75 -30.31
C ASN A 246 -1.27 -0.81 -28.99
N THR A 247 -2.58 -0.60 -29.07
CA THR A 247 -3.49 -0.79 -27.94
C THR A 247 -4.78 -1.45 -28.42
N SER A 248 -5.59 -1.93 -27.49
CA SER A 248 -6.87 -2.57 -27.82
C SER A 248 -7.89 -1.55 -28.37
N ARG A 249 -8.96 -2.03 -29.01
CA ARG A 249 -10.07 -1.17 -29.47
C ARG A 249 -10.63 -0.29 -28.35
N ASN A 250 -10.80 -0.84 -27.15
CA ASN A 250 -11.23 -0.08 -25.97
C ASN A 250 -10.18 0.94 -25.52
N GLY A 251 -8.88 0.62 -25.65
CA GLY A 251 -7.79 1.56 -25.41
C GLY A 251 -7.85 2.77 -26.33
N ARG A 252 -8.02 2.55 -27.65
CA ARG A 252 -8.18 3.62 -28.65
C ARG A 252 -9.36 4.52 -28.33
N ARG A 253 -10.54 3.92 -28.08
CA ARG A 253 -11.75 4.66 -27.68
C ARG A 253 -11.50 5.57 -26.48
N ARG A 254 -10.81 5.06 -25.46
CA ARG A 254 -10.52 5.84 -24.23
C ARG A 254 -9.53 6.97 -24.47
N LEU A 255 -8.52 6.77 -25.32
CA LEU A 255 -7.57 7.83 -25.68
C LEU A 255 -8.24 8.96 -26.45
N ALA A 256 -9.21 8.63 -27.32
CA ALA A 256 -10.01 9.64 -28.03
C ALA A 256 -10.99 10.36 -27.10
N GLN A 257 -11.59 9.66 -26.13
CA GLN A 257 -12.63 10.21 -25.26
C GLN A 257 -12.09 11.11 -24.14
N TYR A 258 -10.89 10.84 -23.61
CA TYR A 258 -10.42 11.45 -22.37
C TYR A 258 -9.14 12.26 -22.54
N LYS A 259 -9.03 13.37 -21.79
CA LYS A 259 -7.80 14.15 -21.72
C LYS A 259 -6.65 13.30 -21.19
N THR A 260 -5.52 13.37 -21.88
CA THR A 260 -4.30 12.64 -21.55
C THR A 260 -3.31 13.51 -20.76
N GLY A 261 -2.24 12.91 -20.22
CA GLY A 261 -1.16 13.62 -19.54
C GLY A 261 0.21 13.00 -19.82
N GLY A 262 1.22 13.40 -19.05
CA GLY A 262 2.58 12.86 -19.16
C GLY A 262 2.60 11.34 -19.10
N MET A 263 3.34 10.73 -20.02
CA MET A 263 3.36 9.28 -20.23
C MET A 263 4.44 8.63 -19.37
N THR A 264 4.31 7.32 -19.18
CA THR A 264 5.37 6.51 -18.58
C THR A 264 5.78 5.42 -19.54
N ALA A 265 7.09 5.22 -19.73
CA ALA A 265 7.60 4.13 -20.56
C ALA A 265 8.38 3.12 -19.71
N THR A 266 8.10 1.86 -19.97
CA THR A 266 8.82 0.71 -19.41
C THR A 266 9.18 -0.23 -20.54
N TRP A 267 10.29 -0.96 -20.44
CA TRP A 267 10.58 -2.03 -21.36
C TRP A 267 11.12 -3.23 -20.60
N GLU A 268 10.67 -4.39 -21.04
CA GLU A 268 11.06 -5.69 -20.52
C GLU A 268 10.96 -6.69 -21.66
N GLN A 269 11.94 -7.60 -21.75
CA GLN A 269 11.89 -8.74 -22.68
C GLN A 269 11.71 -8.29 -24.14
N GLY A 270 12.41 -7.22 -24.54
CA GLY A 270 12.37 -6.69 -25.90
C GLY A 270 11.07 -5.97 -26.29
N LYS A 271 10.16 -5.72 -25.34
CA LYS A 271 8.91 -5.00 -25.58
C LYS A 271 8.89 -3.68 -24.83
N ILE A 272 8.45 -2.62 -25.49
CA ILE A 272 8.12 -1.36 -24.83
C ILE A 272 6.65 -1.38 -24.42
N ARG A 273 6.37 -0.93 -23.19
CA ARG A 273 5.03 -0.67 -22.66
C ARG A 273 4.95 0.78 -22.23
N VAL A 274 4.04 1.51 -22.84
CA VAL A 274 3.74 2.92 -22.58
C VAL A 274 2.43 3.00 -21.79
N GLY A 275 2.44 3.64 -20.64
CA GLY A 275 1.25 3.99 -19.88
C GLY A 275 0.88 5.44 -20.13
N VAL A 276 -0.27 5.67 -20.75
CA VAL A 276 -0.83 7.01 -21.00
C VAL A 276 -1.94 7.25 -20.00
N PRO A 277 -1.80 8.22 -19.07
CA PRO A 277 -2.84 8.50 -18.10
C PRO A 277 -4.00 9.24 -18.79
N ILE A 278 -5.21 8.70 -18.63
CA ILE A 278 -6.49 9.31 -18.99
C ILE A 278 -7.17 9.84 -17.74
N LYS A 279 -7.68 11.07 -17.80
CA LYS A 279 -8.42 11.72 -16.70
C LYS A 279 -9.91 11.72 -17.00
N LYS A 280 -10.70 11.20 -16.07
CA LYS A 280 -12.18 11.21 -16.12
C LYS A 280 -12.71 12.02 -14.95
N ASN A 281 -13.55 13.01 -15.24
CA ASN A 281 -14.35 13.68 -14.23
C ASN A 281 -15.55 12.81 -13.89
N ILE A 282 -15.87 12.74 -12.59
CA ILE A 282 -16.87 11.82 -12.07
C ILE A 282 -17.98 12.60 -11.40
N THR A 283 -19.19 12.33 -11.84
CA THR A 283 -20.41 12.72 -11.15
C THR A 283 -20.73 11.68 -10.09
N LYS A 284 -20.96 12.11 -8.85
CA LYS A 284 -21.37 11.23 -7.77
C LYS A 284 -22.85 10.89 -7.92
N GLN A 285 -23.18 9.61 -7.86
CA GLN A 285 -24.56 9.14 -7.79
C GLN A 285 -25.01 9.07 -6.32
N LYS A 286 -26.33 9.05 -6.08
CA LYS A 286 -26.92 8.76 -4.75
C LYS A 286 -27.10 7.24 -4.61
N TRP A 287 -26.80 6.71 -3.43
CA TRP A 287 -26.78 5.26 -3.14
C TRP A 287 -27.48 5.06 -1.80
N THR A 288 -28.36 4.07 -1.71
CA THR A 288 -29.40 4.00 -0.68
C THR A 288 -29.09 2.99 0.42
N GLU A 289 -28.53 1.83 0.09
CA GLU A 289 -28.28 0.74 1.04
C GLU A 289 -26.82 0.32 1.08
N LYS A 290 -26.42 -0.40 2.13
CA LYS A 290 -25.04 -0.85 2.35
C LYS A 290 -24.93 -2.36 2.23
N VAL A 291 -23.87 -2.81 1.57
CA VAL A 291 -23.45 -4.22 1.56
C VAL A 291 -22.04 -4.30 2.09
N GLY A 292 -21.83 -5.14 3.11
CA GLY A 292 -20.51 -5.48 3.61
C GLY A 292 -19.90 -6.58 2.76
N ALA A 293 -18.58 -6.52 2.55
CA ALA A 293 -17.86 -7.62 1.91
C ALA A 293 -16.61 -8.00 2.71
N ASP A 294 -16.55 -9.25 3.16
CA ASP A 294 -15.32 -9.84 3.68
C ASP A 294 -14.42 -10.23 2.51
N ALA A 295 -13.10 -10.08 2.67
CA ALA A 295 -12.12 -10.48 1.68
C ALA A 295 -11.32 -11.70 2.16
N GLY A 296 -11.56 -12.85 1.56
CA GLY A 296 -10.98 -14.13 1.97
C GLY A 296 -9.81 -14.63 1.10
N ILE A 297 -9.31 -15.81 1.46
CA ILE A 297 -8.40 -16.61 0.62
C ILE A 297 -9.16 -17.72 -0.10
N ASN A 298 -10.13 -18.36 0.57
CA ASN A 298 -10.93 -19.42 -0.03
C ASN A 298 -11.90 -18.82 -1.05
N ASP A 299 -12.73 -17.90 -0.58
CA ASP A 299 -13.58 -17.05 -1.40
C ASP A 299 -12.95 -15.66 -1.43
N LEU A 300 -12.88 -15.02 -2.60
CA LEU A 300 -12.17 -13.75 -2.70
C LEU A 300 -12.95 -12.61 -2.07
N PHE A 301 -14.26 -12.65 -2.25
CA PHE A 301 -15.20 -11.85 -1.50
C PHE A 301 -16.36 -12.71 -1.02
N HIS A 302 -16.88 -12.41 0.16
CA HIS A 302 -18.18 -12.86 0.62
C HIS A 302 -19.01 -11.63 0.98
N SER A 303 -20.15 -11.43 0.33
CA SER A 303 -21.03 -10.29 0.59
C SER A 303 -21.99 -10.57 1.74
N SER A 304 -22.48 -9.52 2.37
CA SER A 304 -23.50 -9.56 3.43
C SER A 304 -24.89 -9.92 2.91
N THR A 305 -25.05 -10.14 1.61
CA THR A 305 -26.29 -10.64 0.99
C THR A 305 -26.23 -12.15 0.78
N GLY A 306 -25.15 -12.82 1.21
CA GLY A 306 -24.99 -14.27 1.09
C GLY A 306 -24.24 -14.75 -0.16
N HIS A 307 -23.71 -13.86 -1.00
CA HIS A 307 -22.99 -14.28 -2.21
C HIS A 307 -21.48 -14.43 -1.98
N ALA A 308 -20.92 -15.53 -2.44
CA ALA A 308 -19.47 -15.75 -2.50
C ALA A 308 -18.93 -15.54 -3.92
N TYR A 309 -17.84 -14.77 -4.05
CA TYR A 309 -17.26 -14.40 -5.35
C TYR A 309 -15.82 -14.85 -5.49
N GLY A 310 -15.56 -15.60 -6.56
CA GLY A 310 -14.26 -16.14 -6.92
C GLY A 310 -13.72 -17.16 -5.92
N SER A 311 -12.89 -18.09 -6.39
CA SER A 311 -12.23 -19.04 -5.50
C SER A 311 -10.80 -19.35 -5.92
N PHE A 312 -9.94 -19.56 -4.93
CA PHE A 312 -8.57 -20.02 -5.12
C PHE A 312 -8.35 -21.49 -4.82
N SER A 313 -9.28 -22.14 -4.12
CA SER A 313 -9.09 -23.44 -3.48
C SER A 313 -8.53 -24.52 -4.40
N GLY A 314 -9.02 -24.62 -5.64
CA GLY A 314 -8.54 -25.61 -6.62
C GLY A 314 -7.22 -25.24 -7.31
N ARG A 315 -7.07 -23.99 -7.76
CA ARG A 315 -5.91 -23.56 -8.59
C ARG A 315 -4.68 -23.19 -7.77
N VAL A 316 -4.87 -22.72 -6.54
CA VAL A 316 -3.77 -22.33 -5.65
C VAL A 316 -3.14 -23.56 -5.01
N LYS A 317 -3.91 -24.57 -4.60
CA LYS A 317 -3.36 -25.79 -3.99
C LYS A 317 -2.45 -26.57 -4.96
N GLN A 318 -2.90 -26.80 -6.20
CA GLN A 318 -2.07 -27.39 -7.27
C GLN A 318 -0.79 -26.57 -7.54
N PHE A 319 -0.88 -25.25 -7.42
CA PHE A 319 0.25 -24.38 -7.63
C PHE A 319 1.21 -24.30 -6.44
N GLU A 320 0.69 -24.30 -5.22
CA GLU A 320 1.48 -24.39 -3.99
C GLU A 320 2.25 -25.70 -3.99
N GLU A 321 1.64 -26.83 -4.35
CA GLU A 321 2.31 -28.12 -4.53
C GLU A 321 3.42 -28.04 -5.61
N LEU A 322 3.13 -27.47 -6.79
CA LEU A 322 4.12 -27.27 -7.87
C LEU A 322 5.25 -26.29 -7.51
N LEU A 323 4.99 -25.30 -6.65
CA LEU A 323 6.02 -24.40 -6.14
C LEU A 323 6.82 -25.04 -5.01
N GLU A 324 6.18 -25.71 -4.07
CA GLU A 324 6.81 -26.34 -2.92
C GLU A 324 7.75 -27.46 -3.35
N THR A 325 7.33 -28.30 -4.28
CA THR A 325 8.22 -29.30 -4.92
C THR A 325 9.45 -28.64 -5.55
N LYS A 326 9.27 -27.53 -6.28
CA LYS A 326 10.37 -26.78 -6.93
C LYS A 326 11.17 -25.87 -5.99
N THR A 327 10.69 -25.60 -4.77
CA THR A 327 11.32 -24.66 -3.82
C THR A 327 11.80 -25.28 -2.51
N GLY A 328 11.29 -26.44 -2.10
CA GLY A 328 11.63 -27.12 -0.85
C GLY A 328 13.11 -27.45 -0.76
N HIS A 329 13.68 -28.00 -1.84
CA HIS A 329 15.10 -28.33 -1.93
C HIS A 329 16.01 -27.10 -1.97
N ARG A 330 15.49 -25.91 -2.31
CA ARG A 330 16.28 -24.69 -2.47
C ARG A 330 16.70 -24.07 -1.14
N SER A 331 15.89 -24.21 -0.09
CA SER A 331 16.29 -23.75 1.25
C SER A 331 17.45 -24.59 1.77
N SER A 332 17.39 -25.91 1.58
CA SER A 332 18.48 -26.82 1.90
C SER A 332 19.74 -26.48 1.11
N LEU A 333 19.63 -26.30 -0.22
CA LEU A 333 20.75 -25.89 -1.08
C LEU A 333 21.35 -24.54 -0.67
N ARG A 334 20.55 -23.56 -0.26
CA ARG A 334 21.06 -22.27 0.27
C ARG A 334 21.82 -22.45 1.58
N ASN A 335 21.36 -23.32 2.47
CA ASN A 335 22.05 -23.60 3.73
C ASN A 335 23.37 -24.33 3.48
N VAL A 336 23.40 -25.31 2.56
CA VAL A 336 24.63 -25.96 2.09
C VAL A 336 25.60 -24.94 1.49
N MET A 337 25.12 -24.07 0.60
CA MET A 337 25.95 -23.02 -0.01
C MET A 337 26.54 -22.05 1.03
N LYS A 338 25.75 -21.66 2.05
CA LYS A 338 26.24 -20.84 3.16
C LYS A 338 27.32 -21.54 3.99
N ARG A 339 27.19 -22.85 4.20
CA ARG A 339 28.22 -23.66 4.88
C ARG A 339 29.53 -23.63 4.09
N TYR A 340 29.48 -23.94 2.79
CA TYR A 340 30.66 -23.85 1.91
C TYR A 340 31.27 -22.45 1.84
N GLN A 341 30.46 -21.40 1.86
CA GLN A 341 30.95 -20.01 1.93
C GLN A 341 31.64 -19.69 3.25
N LYS A 342 31.20 -20.30 4.37
CA LYS A 342 31.82 -20.12 5.68
C LYS A 342 33.13 -20.91 5.78
N GLU A 343 33.16 -22.13 5.25
CA GLU A 343 34.37 -22.96 5.13
C GLU A 343 35.42 -22.30 4.23
N LEU A 344 35.01 -21.75 3.08
CA LEU A 344 35.91 -21.05 2.15
C LEU A 344 36.60 -19.83 2.80
N LYS A 345 35.98 -19.19 3.80
CA LYS A 345 36.57 -18.07 4.54
C LYS A 345 37.57 -18.50 5.62
N LYS A 346 37.59 -19.78 5.98
CA LYS A 346 38.40 -20.33 7.08
C LYS A 346 39.60 -21.14 6.60
N THR A 347 39.62 -21.52 5.33
CA THR A 347 40.63 -22.39 4.73
C THR A 347 41.64 -21.56 3.95
N ASP A 348 42.93 -21.74 4.26
CA ASP A 348 44.04 -21.17 3.48
C ASP A 348 44.59 -22.14 2.41
N ASP A 349 44.18 -23.41 2.43
CA ASP A 349 44.55 -24.39 1.40
C ASP A 349 43.92 -24.08 0.03
N LEU A 350 44.79 -23.85 -0.97
CA LEU A 350 44.42 -23.49 -2.34
C LEU A 350 43.56 -24.56 -3.03
N TRP A 351 43.82 -25.84 -2.77
CA TRP A 351 43.07 -26.93 -3.39
C TRP A 351 41.64 -26.99 -2.85
N GLN A 352 41.49 -26.95 -1.53
CA GLN A 352 40.19 -26.92 -0.86
C GLN A 352 39.40 -25.63 -1.19
N GLN A 353 40.07 -24.48 -1.37
CA GLN A 353 39.44 -23.26 -1.88
C GLN A 353 38.86 -23.45 -3.29
N SER A 354 39.61 -24.06 -4.20
CA SER A 354 39.17 -24.34 -5.58
C SER A 354 37.96 -25.28 -5.62
N PHE A 355 38.00 -26.35 -4.81
CA PHE A 355 36.91 -27.31 -4.67
C PHE A 355 35.62 -26.65 -4.13
N LEU A 356 35.72 -25.86 -3.05
CA LEU A 356 34.59 -25.15 -2.46
C LEU A 356 33.99 -24.11 -3.42
N ARG A 357 34.83 -23.36 -4.16
CA ARG A 357 34.36 -22.43 -5.21
C ARG A 357 33.56 -23.14 -6.29
N THR A 358 34.00 -24.32 -6.72
CA THR A 358 33.30 -25.15 -7.71
C THR A 358 31.94 -25.64 -7.19
N LYS A 359 31.87 -26.13 -5.94
CA LYS A 359 30.60 -26.53 -5.32
C LYS A 359 29.64 -25.36 -5.12
N ILE A 360 30.13 -24.20 -4.71
CA ILE A 360 29.34 -22.96 -4.61
C ILE A 360 28.81 -22.56 -5.99
N ALA A 361 29.64 -22.58 -7.03
CA ALA A 361 29.25 -22.24 -8.39
C ALA A 361 28.19 -23.22 -8.94
N HIS A 362 28.33 -24.52 -8.67
CA HIS A 362 27.36 -25.53 -9.05
C HIS A 362 26.01 -25.32 -8.35
N ILE A 363 26.00 -25.16 -7.02
CA ILE A 363 24.77 -24.86 -6.27
C ILE A 363 24.17 -23.54 -6.74
N ALA A 364 24.98 -22.52 -6.98
CA ALA A 364 24.54 -21.25 -7.51
C ALA A 364 23.90 -21.41 -8.90
N LYS A 365 24.45 -22.24 -9.79
CA LYS A 365 23.89 -22.57 -11.12
C LYS A 365 22.53 -23.25 -11.00
N THR A 366 22.41 -24.25 -10.13
CA THR A 366 21.15 -24.97 -9.84
C THR A 366 20.10 -24.04 -9.21
N LEU A 367 20.52 -23.18 -8.28
CA LEU A 367 19.67 -22.11 -7.74
C LEU A 367 19.33 -21.06 -8.82
N ASN A 368 20.22 -20.82 -9.78
CA ASN A 368 20.04 -19.89 -10.90
C ASN A 368 19.31 -20.48 -12.10
N GLY A 369 18.79 -21.72 -12.03
CA GLY A 369 17.79 -22.30 -12.95
C GLY A 369 16.45 -21.53 -12.92
N ARG A 370 16.51 -20.22 -13.18
CA ARG A 370 15.47 -19.20 -12.95
C ARG A 370 14.32 -19.31 -13.95
N LYS A 371 14.56 -19.86 -15.15
CA LYS A 371 13.57 -19.84 -16.25
C LYS A 371 12.34 -20.70 -15.95
N SER A 372 12.50 -21.92 -15.41
CA SER A 372 11.37 -22.83 -15.13
C SER A 372 10.51 -22.32 -13.97
N LEU A 373 11.14 -21.87 -12.88
CA LEU A 373 10.45 -21.31 -11.72
C LEU A 373 9.79 -19.97 -12.01
N GLN A 374 10.44 -19.08 -12.77
CA GLN A 374 9.80 -17.83 -13.21
C GLN A 374 8.60 -18.09 -14.12
N LYS A 375 8.65 -19.11 -14.99
CA LYS A 375 7.51 -19.48 -15.85
C LYS A 375 6.31 -19.94 -15.02
N VAL A 376 6.56 -20.79 -14.02
CA VAL A 376 5.56 -21.26 -13.05
C VAL A 376 4.99 -20.08 -12.26
N GLN A 377 5.83 -19.23 -11.67
CA GLN A 377 5.40 -18.02 -10.95
C GLN A 377 4.61 -17.02 -11.81
N ARG A 378 4.97 -16.86 -13.10
CA ARG A 378 4.22 -16.01 -14.04
C ARG A 378 2.82 -16.56 -14.29
N ARG A 379 2.70 -17.86 -14.56
CA ARG A 379 1.40 -18.52 -14.76
C ARG A 379 0.49 -18.34 -13.56
N TYR A 380 1.01 -18.51 -12.35
CA TYR A 380 0.24 -18.27 -11.14
C TYR A 380 -0.19 -16.83 -10.96
N ARG A 381 0.73 -15.87 -11.11
CA ARG A 381 0.34 -14.46 -11.03
C ARG A 381 -0.76 -14.13 -12.02
N HIS A 382 -0.66 -14.65 -13.24
CA HIS A 382 -1.70 -14.47 -14.25
C HIS A 382 -3.05 -15.09 -13.85
N GLN A 383 -3.07 -16.36 -13.44
CA GLN A 383 -4.30 -17.04 -13.00
C GLN A 383 -4.93 -16.36 -11.78
N ARG A 384 -4.09 -15.96 -10.82
CA ARG A 384 -4.49 -15.21 -9.65
C ARG A 384 -5.09 -13.84 -10.02
N ASP A 385 -4.48 -13.13 -10.97
CA ASP A 385 -4.97 -11.84 -11.43
C ASP A 385 -6.28 -11.97 -12.22
N LEU A 386 -6.50 -13.09 -12.93
CA LEU A 386 -7.77 -13.43 -13.59
C LEU A 386 -8.88 -13.68 -12.57
N ALA A 387 -8.65 -14.54 -11.58
CA ALA A 387 -9.63 -14.82 -10.53
C ALA A 387 -9.99 -13.55 -9.72
N MET A 388 -8.99 -12.71 -9.40
CA MET A 388 -9.26 -11.40 -8.80
C MET A 388 -10.10 -10.50 -9.71
N HIS A 389 -9.83 -10.49 -11.01
CA HIS A 389 -10.59 -9.66 -11.95
C HIS A 389 -12.04 -10.13 -12.07
N GLU A 390 -12.26 -11.43 -12.11
CA GLU A 390 -13.59 -12.06 -12.13
C GLU A 390 -14.38 -11.74 -10.85
N ALA A 391 -13.81 -11.99 -9.66
CA ALA A 391 -14.47 -11.68 -8.39
C ALA A 391 -14.79 -10.19 -8.24
N VAL A 392 -13.86 -9.30 -8.64
CA VAL A 392 -14.09 -7.85 -8.63
C VAL A 392 -15.19 -7.45 -9.62
N ASN A 393 -15.34 -8.14 -10.75
CA ASN A 393 -16.44 -7.88 -11.68
C ASN A 393 -17.77 -8.28 -11.05
N GLN A 394 -17.86 -9.49 -10.52
CA GLN A 394 -19.11 -10.04 -9.97
C GLN A 394 -19.63 -9.20 -8.80
N LEU A 395 -18.78 -8.93 -7.79
CA LEU A 395 -19.11 -8.05 -6.67
C LEU A 395 -19.46 -6.62 -7.15
N PHE A 396 -18.78 -6.12 -8.19
CA PHE A 396 -19.09 -4.81 -8.73
C PHE A 396 -20.46 -4.78 -9.41
N GLU A 397 -20.87 -5.84 -10.14
CA GLU A 397 -22.18 -5.88 -10.79
C GLU A 397 -23.31 -5.96 -9.76
N GLU A 398 -23.15 -6.76 -8.69
CA GLU A 398 -24.08 -6.80 -7.54
C GLU A 398 -24.31 -5.39 -6.97
N VAL A 399 -23.21 -4.72 -6.57
CA VAL A 399 -23.29 -3.38 -5.97
C VAL A 399 -23.83 -2.34 -6.96
N ARG A 400 -23.56 -2.51 -8.25
CA ARG A 400 -23.97 -1.57 -9.31
C ARG A 400 -25.46 -1.67 -9.63
N GLN A 401 -26.03 -2.86 -9.65
CA GLN A 401 -27.44 -3.07 -10.03
C GLN A 401 -28.38 -2.39 -9.04
N ASP A 402 -28.12 -2.59 -7.75
CA ASP A 402 -29.05 -2.16 -6.68
C ASP A 402 -28.67 -0.82 -6.05
N HIS A 403 -27.78 -0.06 -6.70
CA HIS A 403 -27.30 1.23 -6.20
C HIS A 403 -26.82 1.17 -4.73
N LEU A 404 -26.01 0.16 -4.42
CA LEU A 404 -25.47 -0.12 -3.08
C LEU A 404 -24.13 0.57 -2.77
N VAL A 405 -23.92 0.92 -1.50
CA VAL A 405 -22.64 1.37 -0.96
C VAL A 405 -21.87 0.18 -0.42
N LEU A 406 -20.72 -0.13 -1.04
CA LEU A 406 -19.87 -1.21 -0.57
C LEU A 406 -19.11 -0.81 0.70
N VAL A 407 -19.19 -1.63 1.74
CA VAL A 407 -18.45 -1.50 2.99
C VAL A 407 -17.34 -2.56 3.03
N LEU A 408 -16.10 -2.11 3.25
CA LEU A 408 -14.91 -2.96 3.25
C LEU A 408 -14.09 -2.74 4.51
N GLU A 409 -13.36 -3.75 4.94
CA GLU A 409 -12.37 -3.60 6.00
C GLU A 409 -11.17 -2.73 5.58
N ASP A 410 -10.72 -1.87 6.49
CA ASP A 410 -9.44 -1.16 6.41
C ASP A 410 -8.31 -2.04 6.93
N LEU A 411 -7.97 -3.06 6.14
CA LEU A 411 -6.87 -3.96 6.46
C LEU A 411 -5.53 -3.18 6.48
N GLU A 412 -4.90 -3.06 7.65
CA GLU A 412 -3.54 -2.55 7.82
C GLU A 412 -2.49 -3.64 7.53
N PHE A 413 -1.37 -3.24 6.91
CA PHE A 413 -0.53 -4.15 6.11
C PHE A 413 0.92 -4.33 6.61
N THR A 414 1.17 -4.32 7.92
CA THR A 414 2.57 -4.27 8.42
C THR A 414 3.01 -5.40 9.35
N ASN A 415 2.12 -6.25 9.85
CA ASN A 415 2.52 -7.20 10.91
C ASN A 415 2.78 -8.61 10.34
N PHE A 416 4.02 -8.83 9.88
CA PHE A 416 4.57 -10.14 9.51
C PHE A 416 5.25 -10.84 10.69
N ASP A 417 4.63 -10.82 11.86
CA ASP A 417 5.17 -11.46 13.06
C ASP A 417 4.20 -12.52 13.64
N ARG A 418 3.63 -13.35 12.76
CA ARG A 418 2.68 -14.41 13.13
C ARG A 418 3.25 -15.81 12.89
N GLY A 419 4.57 -15.94 12.81
CA GLY A 419 5.29 -17.18 12.53
C GLY A 419 5.40 -17.52 11.03
N LYS A 420 6.35 -18.40 10.68
CA LYS A 420 6.78 -18.66 9.28
C LYS A 420 5.64 -19.08 8.34
N LYS A 421 4.72 -19.95 8.79
CA LYS A 421 3.58 -20.45 7.98
C LYS A 421 2.54 -19.34 7.75
N ALA A 422 2.13 -18.63 8.80
CA ALA A 422 1.17 -17.53 8.68
C ALA A 422 1.75 -16.35 7.88
N ASN A 423 3.04 -16.06 8.06
CA ASN A 423 3.76 -15.05 7.28
C ASN A 423 3.88 -15.45 5.81
N LYS A 424 4.11 -16.73 5.49
CA LYS A 424 4.10 -17.24 4.10
C LYS A 424 2.74 -17.04 3.46
N ARG A 425 1.65 -17.44 4.12
CA ARG A 425 0.27 -17.22 3.67
C ARG A 425 -0.02 -15.73 3.48
N ASN A 426 0.35 -14.88 4.45
CA ASN A 426 0.21 -13.43 4.37
C ASN A 426 1.12 -12.80 3.30
N SER A 427 2.27 -13.40 2.98
CA SER A 427 3.18 -12.88 1.95
C SER A 427 2.68 -13.10 0.51
N SER A 428 1.73 -14.03 0.30
CA SER A 428 1.04 -14.24 -0.98
C SER A 428 -0.03 -13.16 -1.29
N TRP A 429 -0.23 -12.28 -0.31
CA TRP A 429 -1.16 -11.15 -0.18
C TRP A 429 -2.04 -10.79 -1.38
N ILE A 430 -3.19 -11.44 -1.47
CA ILE A 430 -4.26 -11.10 -2.43
C ILE A 430 -5.18 -9.99 -1.91
N ARG A 431 -5.51 -9.97 -0.61
CA ARG A 431 -6.50 -9.04 -0.02
C ARG A 431 -6.26 -7.57 -0.31
N GLY A 432 -5.03 -7.08 -0.15
CA GLY A 432 -4.69 -5.70 -0.49
C GLY A 432 -4.84 -5.39 -1.99
N GLN A 433 -4.57 -6.37 -2.87
CA GLN A 433 -4.76 -6.21 -4.32
C GLN A 433 -6.24 -6.24 -4.70
N LEU A 434 -7.06 -7.07 -4.04
CA LEU A 434 -8.52 -7.09 -4.18
C LEU A 434 -9.12 -5.74 -3.79
N PHE A 435 -8.82 -5.26 -2.59
CA PHE A 435 -9.25 -3.95 -2.10
C PHE A 435 -8.89 -2.82 -3.07
N GLN A 436 -7.64 -2.80 -3.56
CA GLN A 436 -7.21 -1.81 -4.54
C GLN A 436 -8.02 -1.91 -5.85
N LYS A 437 -8.19 -3.12 -6.39
CA LYS A 437 -8.90 -3.33 -7.66
C LYS A 437 -10.38 -2.94 -7.58
N ILE A 438 -11.09 -3.35 -6.53
CA ILE A 438 -12.52 -3.01 -6.36
C ILE A 438 -12.70 -1.51 -6.16
N THR A 439 -11.90 -0.88 -5.28
CA THR A 439 -12.00 0.57 -5.05
C THR A 439 -11.61 1.40 -6.29
N GLU A 440 -10.63 0.98 -7.08
CA GLU A 440 -10.29 1.60 -8.38
C GLU A 440 -11.43 1.46 -9.41
N ARG A 441 -12.19 0.37 -9.36
CA ARG A 441 -13.36 0.16 -10.22
C ARG A 441 -14.52 1.04 -9.77
N LEU A 442 -14.90 1.00 -8.49
CA LEU A 442 -15.96 1.84 -7.91
C LEU A 442 -15.70 3.33 -8.18
N ASN A 443 -14.49 3.80 -7.87
CA ASN A 443 -14.10 5.18 -8.14
C ASN A 443 -14.24 5.56 -9.61
N TRP A 444 -13.85 4.69 -10.56
CA TRP A 444 -13.98 4.97 -12.00
C TRP A 444 -15.43 5.14 -12.47
N HIS A 445 -16.37 4.51 -11.77
CA HIS A 445 -17.80 4.60 -12.02
C HIS A 445 -18.51 5.63 -11.14
N GLY A 446 -17.81 6.31 -10.23
CA GLY A 446 -18.41 7.28 -9.31
C GLY A 446 -19.22 6.69 -8.17
N MET A 447 -19.01 5.40 -7.91
CA MET A 447 -19.66 4.67 -6.84
C MET A 447 -18.90 4.90 -5.52
N PRO A 448 -19.59 5.28 -4.43
CA PRO A 448 -18.99 5.42 -3.11
C PRO A 448 -18.67 4.06 -2.50
N TYR A 449 -17.82 4.08 -1.49
CA TYR A 449 -17.56 2.96 -0.61
C TYR A 449 -17.15 3.49 0.76
N VAL A 450 -17.33 2.65 1.78
CA VAL A 450 -16.97 2.94 3.17
C VAL A 450 -15.89 1.94 3.60
N THR A 451 -14.97 2.40 4.44
CA THR A 451 -13.93 1.55 5.03
C THR A 451 -14.10 1.53 6.54
N VAL A 452 -14.08 0.35 7.16
CA VAL A 452 -14.32 0.14 8.59
C VAL A 452 -13.13 -0.53 9.27
N ASP A 453 -13.00 -0.40 10.59
CA ASP A 453 -11.92 -1.09 11.31
C ASP A 453 -12.13 -2.62 11.32
N PRO A 454 -11.12 -3.43 10.95
CA PRO A 454 -11.24 -4.90 10.86
C PRO A 454 -11.22 -5.63 12.22
N ALA A 455 -11.03 -4.93 13.34
CA ALA A 455 -10.88 -5.58 14.63
C ALA A 455 -12.11 -6.42 14.99
N TYR A 456 -11.87 -7.72 15.17
CA TYR A 456 -12.83 -8.74 15.65
C TYR A 456 -14.11 -8.95 14.84
N THR A 457 -14.24 -8.34 13.65
CA THR A 457 -15.35 -8.58 12.70
C THR A 457 -15.61 -10.08 12.45
N SER A 458 -14.54 -10.88 12.44
CA SER A 458 -14.59 -12.31 12.15
C SER A 458 -14.78 -13.22 13.36
N GLN A 459 -14.88 -12.68 14.58
CA GLN A 459 -14.99 -13.40 15.86
C GLN A 459 -16.23 -12.98 16.65
N MET A 460 -16.82 -11.84 16.30
CA MET A 460 -18.06 -11.36 16.88
C MET A 460 -19.25 -12.08 16.23
N CYS A 461 -20.22 -12.50 17.03
CA CYS A 461 -21.49 -12.99 16.51
C CYS A 461 -22.34 -11.80 16.04
N HIS A 462 -22.77 -11.81 14.78
CA HIS A 462 -23.66 -10.78 14.25
C HIS A 462 -25.03 -10.78 14.96
N ALA A 463 -25.53 -11.96 15.36
CA ALA A 463 -26.86 -12.08 15.97
C ALA A 463 -26.94 -11.53 17.41
N CYS A 464 -25.92 -11.73 18.24
CA CYS A 464 -25.97 -11.34 19.66
C CYS A 464 -24.85 -10.41 20.12
N GLY A 465 -23.85 -10.12 19.27
CA GLY A 465 -22.70 -9.28 19.61
C GLY A 465 -21.63 -9.95 20.48
N HIS A 466 -21.79 -11.22 20.89
CA HIS A 466 -20.78 -11.92 21.69
C HIS A 466 -19.47 -12.07 20.93
N LEU A 467 -18.35 -11.78 21.61
CA LEU A 467 -17.01 -11.89 21.05
C LEU A 467 -16.29 -13.10 21.62
N ASP A 468 -16.07 -14.12 20.79
CA ASP A 468 -15.28 -15.28 21.18
C ASP A 468 -14.55 -15.88 19.97
N LYS A 469 -13.25 -16.10 20.15
CA LYS A 469 -12.40 -16.74 19.15
C LYS A 469 -12.82 -18.19 18.88
N ALA A 470 -13.36 -18.89 19.88
CA ALA A 470 -13.83 -20.26 19.73
C ALA A 470 -15.09 -20.37 18.86
N SER A 471 -15.80 -19.25 18.63
CA SER A 471 -16.99 -19.24 17.77
C SER A 471 -16.68 -19.49 16.29
N ARG A 472 -15.40 -19.48 15.87
CA ARG A 472 -15.01 -19.73 14.48
C ARG A 472 -14.12 -20.97 14.35
N SER A 473 -14.56 -21.91 13.51
CA SER A 473 -13.76 -23.07 13.07
C SER A 473 -13.72 -23.15 11.54
N GLY A 474 -12.63 -22.65 10.95
CA GLY A 474 -12.48 -22.62 9.49
C GLY A 474 -13.52 -21.71 8.81
N LYS A 475 -14.41 -22.32 8.02
CA LYS A 475 -15.56 -21.68 7.36
C LYS A 475 -16.85 -21.73 8.19
N SER A 476 -16.90 -22.53 9.25
CA SER A 476 -18.07 -22.58 10.12
C SER A 476 -17.96 -21.53 11.22
N PHE A 477 -19.05 -20.83 11.48
CA PHE A 477 -19.26 -20.02 12.67
C PHE A 477 -20.39 -20.61 13.50
N VAL A 478 -20.15 -20.80 14.79
CA VAL A 478 -21.15 -21.20 15.77
C VAL A 478 -20.91 -20.38 17.03
N CYS A 479 -21.84 -19.49 17.37
CA CYS A 479 -21.71 -18.67 18.57
C CYS A 479 -21.73 -19.55 19.83
N THR A 480 -20.73 -19.39 20.69
CA THR A 480 -20.58 -20.13 21.95
C THR A 480 -21.62 -19.78 23.01
N VAL A 481 -22.44 -18.74 22.78
CA VAL A 481 -23.47 -18.30 23.73
C VAL A 481 -24.88 -18.45 23.19
N CYS A 482 -25.19 -17.86 22.02
CA CYS A 482 -26.56 -17.90 21.47
C CYS A 482 -26.82 -19.07 20.52
N GLY A 483 -25.81 -19.87 20.19
CA GLY A 483 -25.94 -21.01 19.27
C GLY A 483 -26.14 -20.65 17.79
N HIS A 484 -26.14 -19.36 17.44
CA HIS A 484 -26.24 -18.92 16.04
C HIS A 484 -25.16 -19.58 15.18
N SER A 485 -25.58 -20.22 14.09
CA SER A 485 -24.69 -20.88 13.13
C SER A 485 -24.81 -20.22 11.77
N ASP A 486 -23.66 -19.97 11.14
CA ASP A 486 -23.56 -19.33 9.83
C ASP A 486 -22.23 -19.70 9.14
N ASP A 487 -22.07 -19.34 7.86
CA ASP A 487 -20.74 -19.26 7.25
C ASP A 487 -19.94 -18.13 7.91
N ALA A 488 -18.69 -18.41 8.26
CA ALA A 488 -17.85 -17.47 8.99
C ALA A 488 -17.49 -16.22 8.19
N ASP A 489 -17.40 -16.33 6.86
CA ASP A 489 -17.13 -15.20 5.98
C ASP A 489 -18.44 -14.40 5.75
N HIS A 490 -19.61 -15.05 5.75
CA HIS A 490 -20.92 -14.37 5.75
C HIS A 490 -21.19 -13.57 7.04
N ASN A 491 -21.03 -14.18 8.23
CA ASN A 491 -21.17 -13.50 9.51
C ASN A 491 -20.18 -12.32 9.62
N ALA A 492 -18.95 -12.47 9.12
CA ALA A 492 -17.99 -11.38 9.05
C ALA A 492 -18.47 -10.24 8.13
N ALA A 493 -19.02 -10.55 6.95
CA ALA A 493 -19.54 -9.56 6.01
C ALA A 493 -20.71 -8.75 6.61
N LEU A 494 -21.59 -9.40 7.37
CA LEU A 494 -22.65 -8.72 8.12
C LEU A 494 -22.09 -7.78 9.19
N ASN A 495 -21.15 -8.24 10.01
CA ASN A 495 -20.46 -7.38 10.98
C ASN A 495 -19.75 -6.18 10.34
N ILE A 496 -19.16 -6.37 9.15
CA ILE A 496 -18.52 -5.30 8.37
C ILE A 496 -19.56 -4.26 7.93
N LYS A 497 -20.72 -4.70 7.44
CA LYS A 497 -21.84 -3.83 7.03
C LYS A 497 -22.30 -2.94 8.19
N ASP A 498 -22.50 -3.51 9.36
CA ASP A 498 -23.02 -2.80 10.55
C ASP A 498 -21.99 -1.81 11.10
N ARG A 499 -20.71 -2.16 11.05
CA ARG A 499 -19.62 -1.28 11.49
C ARG A 499 -19.54 0.03 10.73
N ALA A 500 -20.17 0.11 9.55
CA ALA A 500 -20.26 1.36 8.80
C ALA A 500 -21.05 2.45 9.55
N ASP A 501 -21.94 2.09 10.48
CA ASP A 501 -22.75 3.04 11.26
C ASP A 501 -22.28 3.17 12.70
N ASP A 502 -21.38 2.31 13.16
CA ASP A 502 -20.89 2.29 14.54
C ASP A 502 -20.03 3.53 14.86
N ALA A 503 -20.64 4.54 15.49
CA ALA A 503 -19.99 5.81 15.82
C ALA A 503 -18.85 5.66 16.85
N GLU A 504 -19.03 4.82 17.86
CA GLU A 504 -18.07 4.69 18.95
C GLU A 504 -16.81 3.92 18.49
N ILE A 505 -16.98 2.88 17.66
CA ILE A 505 -15.81 2.20 17.06
C ILE A 505 -15.08 3.16 16.11
N LYS A 506 -15.79 4.02 15.37
CA LYS A 506 -15.14 5.05 14.54
C LYS A 506 -14.33 6.02 15.39
N GLU A 507 -14.88 6.50 16.50
CA GLU A 507 -14.20 7.40 17.44
C GLU A 507 -12.94 6.75 18.02
N ILE A 508 -13.02 5.49 18.47
CA ILE A 508 -11.84 4.74 18.93
C ILE A 508 -10.78 4.61 17.82
N ALA A 509 -11.22 4.32 16.59
CA ALA A 509 -10.31 4.21 15.45
C ALA A 509 -9.67 5.55 15.06
N GLU A 510 -10.33 6.67 15.34
CA GLU A 510 -9.83 8.02 15.13
C GLU A 510 -8.89 8.46 16.27
N LYS A 511 -9.14 8.01 17.50
CA LYS A 511 -8.26 8.20 18.66
C LYS A 511 -6.91 7.46 18.52
N TYR A 512 -6.91 6.27 17.91
CA TYR A 512 -5.71 5.43 17.76
C TYR A 512 -5.38 5.09 16.29
N PRO A 513 -5.11 6.08 15.42
CA PRO A 513 -4.97 5.87 13.98
C PRO A 513 -3.68 5.14 13.58
N TYR A 514 -2.64 5.18 14.42
CA TYR A 514 -1.33 4.55 14.15
C TYR A 514 -0.90 3.55 15.23
N ASN A 515 -1.73 3.32 16.25
CA ASN A 515 -1.47 2.36 17.33
C ASN A 515 -2.49 1.23 17.28
N THR A 516 -2.26 0.26 16.40
CA THR A 516 -3.13 -0.90 16.17
C THR A 516 -3.40 -1.68 17.46
N LYS A 517 -2.42 -1.81 18.36
CA LYS A 517 -2.57 -2.58 19.61
C LYS A 517 -3.56 -1.90 20.56
N LYS A 518 -3.36 -0.61 20.86
CA LYS A 518 -4.28 0.16 21.71
C LYS A 518 -5.67 0.27 21.06
N ARG A 519 -5.74 0.50 19.75
CA ARG A 519 -7.00 0.53 18.99
C ARG A 519 -7.79 -0.76 19.15
N HIS A 520 -7.17 -1.91 18.89
CA HIS A 520 -7.84 -3.20 19.00
C HIS A 520 -8.19 -3.54 20.45
N GLN A 521 -7.40 -3.12 21.44
CA GLN A 521 -7.76 -3.34 22.84
C GLN A 521 -9.01 -2.54 23.23
N ALA A 522 -9.06 -1.25 22.90
CA ALA A 522 -10.22 -0.40 23.19
C ALA A 522 -11.49 -0.86 22.45
N ILE A 523 -11.37 -1.30 21.19
CA ILE A 523 -12.52 -1.87 20.45
C ILE A 523 -13.02 -3.14 21.14
N LYS A 524 -12.12 -4.01 21.61
CA LYS A 524 -12.49 -5.25 22.31
C LYS A 524 -13.28 -4.95 23.57
N GLU A 525 -12.74 -4.08 24.42
CA GLU A 525 -13.37 -3.65 25.66
C GLU A 525 -14.76 -3.09 25.41
N ARG A 526 -14.92 -2.26 24.37
CA ARG A 526 -16.22 -1.67 24.03
C ARG A 526 -17.24 -2.71 23.56
N ILE A 527 -16.83 -3.67 22.73
CA ILE A 527 -17.71 -4.76 22.28
C ILE A 527 -18.17 -5.60 23.49
N GLU A 528 -17.24 -5.99 24.35
CA GLU A 528 -17.53 -6.79 25.55
C GLU A 528 -18.40 -6.04 26.56
N GLU A 529 -18.23 -4.73 26.69
CA GLU A 529 -19.08 -3.86 27.51
C GLU A 529 -20.51 -3.80 26.97
N ARG A 530 -20.69 -3.52 25.66
CA ARG A 530 -22.02 -3.51 25.03
C ARG A 530 -22.74 -4.83 25.19
N TYR A 531 -22.02 -5.94 25.00
CA TYR A 531 -22.59 -7.26 25.19
C TYR A 531 -23.10 -7.47 26.63
N ARG A 532 -22.28 -7.10 27.63
CA ARG A 532 -22.65 -7.18 29.06
C ARG A 532 -23.86 -6.31 29.40
N SER A 533 -23.95 -5.10 28.85
CA SER A 533 -25.07 -4.19 29.06
C SER A 533 -26.38 -4.71 28.46
N GLN A 534 -26.31 -5.37 27.31
CA GLN A 534 -27.47 -5.98 26.64
C GLN A 534 -27.86 -7.32 27.28
N HIS A 535 -26.94 -8.01 27.95
CA HIS A 535 -27.13 -9.33 28.55
C HIS A 535 -26.71 -9.36 30.05
N PRO A 536 -27.38 -8.59 30.93
CA PRO A 536 -26.98 -8.43 32.34
C PRO A 536 -26.98 -9.74 33.15
N LYS A 537 -27.68 -10.79 32.69
CA LYS A 537 -27.78 -12.09 33.37
C LYS A 537 -26.63 -13.06 33.09
N SER A 538 -25.66 -12.75 32.21
CA SER A 538 -24.55 -13.66 31.90
C SER A 538 -23.41 -13.67 32.95
N ARG A 539 -23.69 -13.18 34.17
CA ARG A 539 -22.68 -12.95 35.22
C ARG A 539 -22.37 -14.18 36.08
N SER A 540 -23.05 -15.32 35.87
CA SER A 540 -22.74 -16.56 36.58
C SER A 540 -21.87 -17.48 35.73
N GLY A 541 -20.59 -17.58 36.09
CA GLY A 541 -19.74 -18.66 35.62
C GLY A 541 -20.34 -20.02 36.00
N SER A 542 -20.74 -20.79 35.00
CA SER A 542 -20.72 -22.25 34.97
C SER A 542 -21.07 -22.67 33.55
N LEU A 543 -20.10 -23.23 32.84
CA LEU A 543 -20.36 -24.05 31.66
C LEU A 543 -21.31 -25.17 32.09
N LYS A 544 -22.59 -25.11 31.70
CA LYS A 544 -23.34 -26.34 31.48
C LYS A 544 -22.92 -26.87 30.13
N VAL A 545 -21.94 -27.77 30.15
CA VAL A 545 -21.71 -28.72 29.07
C VAL A 545 -23.02 -29.50 28.94
N LEU A 546 -23.81 -29.18 27.91
CA LEU A 546 -24.87 -30.06 27.46
C LEU A 546 -24.19 -31.28 26.83
N THR A 547 -23.95 -32.30 27.66
CA THR A 547 -23.68 -33.66 27.18
C THR A 547 -24.92 -34.16 26.46
N THR A 548 -24.95 -34.02 25.13
CA THR A 548 -25.91 -34.76 24.30
C THR A 548 -25.55 -36.23 24.37
N GLY A 549 -26.54 -37.04 24.73
CA GLY A 549 -26.40 -38.46 25.02
C GLY A 549 -25.78 -39.27 23.89
N THR A 550 -24.99 -40.24 24.29
CA THR A 550 -24.58 -41.39 23.50
C THR A 550 -25.81 -42.18 23.06
N SER A 551 -26.19 -42.08 21.78
CA SER A 551 -26.99 -43.10 21.12
C SER A 551 -26.04 -44.16 20.56
N ASN A 552 -26.14 -45.36 21.12
CA ASN A 552 -25.43 -46.57 20.73
C ASN A 552 -25.58 -46.87 19.23
N LEU A 553 -24.44 -47.11 18.58
CA LEU A 553 -24.34 -47.99 17.42
C LEU A 553 -24.23 -49.43 17.94
N ALA A 554 -25.15 -50.29 17.55
CA ALA A 554 -24.93 -51.74 17.53
C ALA A 554 -25.69 -52.34 16.34
N VAL A 555 -24.86 -52.81 15.39
CA VAL A 555 -25.10 -53.64 14.19
C VAL A 555 -25.75 -52.97 12.99
#